data_AF-A0A939KJP3-F1
#
_entry.id   AF-A0A939KJP3-F1
#
_cell.length_a   1.000
_cell.length_b   1.000
_cell.length_c   1.000
_cell.angle_alpha   90.00
_cell.angle_beta   90.00
_cell.angle_gamma   90.00
#
_symmetry.space_group_name_H-M   'P 1'
#
loop_
_entity.id
_entity.type
_entity.pdbx_description
1 polymer ?
#
loop_
_entity_poly.entity_id
_entity_poly.type
_entity_poly.pdbx_seq_one_letter_code
_entity_poly.pdbx_strand_id
1 'polypeptide(L)'
;MEENNNLGRKTGKICKSSLCRIMVPILVILLLGFGAVSLIDSFYHTRGKSFVVLAQQGIEIQRIAIEPWKDKVSEVPVWYQGRQYHLKIEVNGGAARLMEESRGRARYQGQEDSPWIYDSSDSYTYEPLKLKLYFE
;
A
#
# COMPACT_ATOMS: atom_id res chain seq x y z
N MET A 1 40.31 60.06 -22.23
CA MET A 1 40.53 59.47 -20.90
C MET A 1 39.26 58.69 -20.58
N GLU A 2 39.30 57.39 -20.86
CA GLU A 2 38.21 56.46 -20.58
C GLU A 2 38.29 56.01 -19.13
N GLU A 3 37.20 56.14 -18.39
CA GLU A 3 37.06 55.56 -17.06
C GLU A 3 36.09 54.37 -17.15
N ASN A 4 36.66 53.17 -17.25
CA ASN A 4 35.97 51.89 -17.26
C ASN A 4 35.51 51.52 -15.85
N ASN A 5 34.25 51.78 -15.51
CA ASN A 5 33.62 51.26 -14.29
C ASN A 5 33.18 49.81 -14.49
N ASN A 6 34.10 48.90 -14.20
CA ASN A 6 33.86 47.47 -14.12
C ASN A 6 32.84 47.16 -13.00
N LEU A 7 31.63 46.73 -13.39
CA LEU A 7 30.63 46.13 -12.51
C LEU A 7 31.18 44.82 -11.92
N GLY A 8 31.80 44.93 -10.74
CA GLY A 8 32.11 43.78 -9.90
C GLY A 8 30.82 43.10 -9.42
N ARG A 9 30.47 41.99 -10.07
CA ARG A 9 29.47 41.01 -9.62
C ARG A 9 29.75 40.63 -8.15
N LYS A 10 29.04 41.24 -7.21
CA LYS A 10 28.99 40.80 -5.81
C LYS A 10 28.05 39.60 -5.73
N THR A 11 28.59 38.40 -5.93
CA THR A 11 27.97 37.17 -5.40
C THR A 11 28.09 37.23 -3.88
N GLY A 12 27.12 37.89 -3.24
CA GLY A 12 27.01 37.96 -1.79
C GLY A 12 26.98 36.54 -1.22
N LYS A 13 27.97 36.19 -0.39
CA LYS A 13 27.98 34.95 0.38
C LYS A 13 26.79 34.99 1.35
N ILE A 14 25.71 34.28 1.00
CA ILE A 14 24.41 34.34 1.70
C ILE A 14 24.48 33.85 3.17
N CYS A 15 25.57 33.19 3.58
CA CYS A 15 25.75 32.82 4.99
C CYS A 15 27.22 32.71 5.39
N LYS A 16 27.65 33.55 6.36
CA LYS A 16 29.02 33.56 6.92
C LYS A 16 29.14 32.90 8.31
N SER A 17 28.03 32.56 8.98
CA SER A 17 28.02 31.93 10.31
C SER A 17 28.13 30.40 10.22
N SER A 18 28.92 29.76 11.10
CA SER A 18 29.10 28.29 11.10
C SER A 18 27.79 27.53 11.31
N LEU A 19 26.84 28.14 12.04
CA LEU A 19 25.49 27.61 12.24
C LEU A 19 24.74 27.46 10.91
N CYS A 20 24.92 28.38 9.97
CA CYS A 20 24.22 28.32 8.69
C CYS A 20 24.79 27.22 7.76
N ARG A 21 26.07 26.86 7.88
CA ARG A 21 26.66 25.72 7.15
C ARG A 21 26.07 24.37 7.58
N ILE A 22 25.55 24.28 8.80
CA ILE A 22 24.95 23.04 9.35
C ILE A 22 23.43 23.06 9.17
N MET A 23 22.79 24.21 9.39
CA MET A 23 21.34 24.34 9.28
C MET A 23 20.83 24.18 7.86
N VAL A 24 21.53 24.71 6.85
CA VAL A 24 21.10 24.60 5.44
C VAL A 24 21.01 23.13 4.98
N PRO A 25 22.04 22.28 5.13
CA PRO A 25 21.92 20.89 4.72
C PRO A 25 20.87 20.11 5.50
N ILE A 26 20.71 20.36 6.81
CA ILE A 26 19.64 19.72 7.61
C ILE A 26 18.26 20.12 7.08
N LEU A 27 18.06 21.41 6.79
CA LEU A 27 16.79 21.91 6.28
C LEU A 27 16.49 21.35 4.88
N VAL A 28 17.51 21.21 4.02
CA VAL A 28 17.39 20.57 2.70
C VAL A 28 17.04 19.09 2.84
N ILE A 29 17.68 18.34 3.75
CA ILE A 29 17.35 16.93 3.99
C ILE A 29 15.92 16.79 4.51
N LEU A 30 15.49 17.65 5.43
CA LEU A 30 14.12 17.66 5.94
C LEU A 30 13.13 17.97 4.81
N LEU A 31 13.37 19.01 4.00
CA LEU A 31 12.51 19.36 2.87
C LEU A 31 12.43 18.25 1.82
N LEU A 32 13.54 17.58 1.52
CA LEU A 32 13.55 16.43 0.62
C LEU A 32 12.79 15.24 1.21
N GLY A 33 12.93 14.98 2.53
CA GLY A 33 12.18 13.95 3.23
C GLY A 33 10.67 14.20 3.21
N PHE A 34 10.23 15.42 3.55
CA PHE A 34 8.81 15.80 3.49
C PHE A 34 8.26 15.81 2.07
N GLY A 35 9.07 16.22 1.08
CA GLY A 35 8.71 16.18 -0.33
C GLY A 35 8.51 14.76 -0.85
N ALA A 36 9.39 13.83 -0.48
CA ALA A 36 9.26 12.42 -0.84
C ALA A 36 8.00 11.79 -0.21
N VAL A 37 7.72 12.06 1.06
CA VAL A 37 6.50 11.57 1.73
C VAL A 37 5.25 12.13 1.06
N SER A 38 5.23 13.42 0.72
CA SER A 38 4.08 14.04 0.06
C SER A 38 3.86 13.53 -1.37
N LEU A 39 4.94 13.23 -2.11
CA LEU A 39 4.86 12.61 -3.44
C LEU A 39 4.34 11.18 -3.37
N ILE A 40 4.78 10.40 -2.37
CA ILE A 40 4.30 9.05 -2.13
C ILE A 40 2.81 9.07 -1.77
N ASP A 41 2.42 9.89 -0.80
CA ASP A 41 1.04 10.03 -0.34
C ASP A 41 0.12 10.53 -1.47
N SER A 42 0.58 11.52 -2.25
CA SER A 42 -0.16 12.03 -3.41
C SER A 42 -0.29 10.98 -4.52
N PHE A 43 0.74 10.18 -4.79
CA PHE A 43 0.68 9.08 -5.77
C PHE A 43 -0.36 8.02 -5.35
N TYR A 44 -0.39 7.67 -4.06
CA TYR A 44 -1.41 6.76 -3.52
C TYR A 44 -2.82 7.39 -3.54
N HIS A 45 -2.96 8.68 -3.25
CA HIS A 45 -4.25 9.36 -3.24
C HIS A 45 -4.83 9.70 -4.62
N THR A 46 -4.00 9.96 -5.63
CA THR A 46 -4.48 10.36 -6.97
C THR A 46 -4.60 9.22 -7.98
N ARG A 47 -4.03 8.03 -7.72
CA ARG A 47 -4.12 6.87 -8.63
C ARG A 47 -4.63 5.55 -8.03
N GLY A 48 -4.61 5.34 -6.71
CA GLY A 48 -4.65 3.99 -6.15
C GLY A 48 -5.71 3.75 -5.08
N LYS A 49 -7.00 3.87 -5.41
CA LYS A 49 -8.01 3.12 -4.64
C LYS A 49 -7.93 1.66 -5.12
N SER A 50 -6.93 0.94 -4.63
CA SER A 50 -6.83 -0.50 -4.88
C SER A 50 -7.85 -1.21 -4.01
N PHE A 51 -8.67 -2.04 -4.62
CA PHE A 51 -9.62 -2.90 -3.94
C PHE A 51 -9.17 -4.34 -4.06
N VAL A 52 -9.33 -5.11 -2.99
CA VAL A 52 -9.33 -6.57 -3.10
C VAL A 52 -10.78 -7.02 -3.25
N VAL A 53 -11.02 -7.83 -4.27
CA VAL A 53 -12.32 -8.37 -4.61
C VAL A 53 -12.28 -9.88 -4.46
N LEU A 54 -13.24 -10.42 -3.71
CA LEU A 54 -13.55 -11.83 -3.67
C LEU A 54 -14.79 -12.09 -4.52
N ALA A 55 -14.65 -12.91 -5.55
CA ALA A 55 -15.74 -13.31 -6.42
C ALA A 55 -15.96 -14.82 -6.41
N GLN A 56 -17.20 -15.26 -6.58
CA GLN A 56 -17.57 -16.66 -6.80
C GLN A 56 -18.24 -16.79 -8.15
N GLN A 57 -17.66 -17.62 -9.02
CA GLN A 57 -18.17 -17.84 -10.38
C GLN A 57 -18.42 -16.53 -11.17
N GLY A 58 -17.58 -15.52 -10.95
CA GLY A 58 -17.67 -14.20 -11.60
C GLY A 58 -18.60 -13.19 -10.91
N ILE A 59 -19.29 -13.58 -9.83
CA ILE A 59 -20.13 -12.67 -9.04
C ILE A 59 -19.31 -12.18 -7.84
N GLU A 60 -19.21 -10.85 -7.69
CA GLU A 60 -18.58 -10.24 -6.53
C GLU A 60 -19.37 -10.55 -5.25
N ILE A 61 -18.68 -11.13 -4.27
CA ILE A 61 -19.22 -11.39 -2.93
C ILE A 61 -18.81 -10.28 -1.98
N GLN A 62 -17.53 -9.88 -2.03
CA GLN A 62 -16.96 -8.91 -1.11
C GLN A 62 -15.90 -8.06 -1.80
N ARG A 63 -15.90 -6.78 -1.47
CA ARG A 63 -14.88 -5.81 -1.84
C ARG A 63 -14.32 -5.11 -0.62
N ILE A 64 -13.00 -4.96 -0.57
CA ILE A 64 -12.28 -4.35 0.54
C ILE A 64 -11.32 -3.31 -0.03
N ALA A 65 -11.49 -2.05 0.39
CA ALA A 65 -10.52 -1.00 0.10
C ALA A 65 -9.21 -1.30 0.82
N ILE A 66 -8.11 -1.18 0.10
CA ILE A 66 -6.76 -1.42 0.62
C ILE A 66 -6.17 -0.09 1.08
N GLU A 67 -5.69 -0.09 2.31
CA GLU A 67 -5.01 1.05 2.91
C GLU A 67 -3.58 0.60 3.27
N PRO A 68 -2.52 1.15 2.64
CA PRO A 68 -1.15 0.65 2.79
C PRO A 68 -0.62 0.59 4.23
N TRP A 69 -1.21 1.39 5.12
CA TRP A 69 -0.77 1.55 6.51
C TRP A 69 -1.72 0.92 7.52
N LYS A 70 -2.76 0.21 7.08
CA LYS A 70 -3.73 -0.41 7.96
C LYS A 70 -3.91 -1.88 7.66
N ASP A 71 -3.82 -2.66 8.72
CA ASP A 71 -4.19 -4.06 8.69
C ASP A 71 -5.70 -4.19 8.88
N LYS A 72 -6.32 -5.09 8.13
CA LYS A 72 -7.75 -5.33 8.18
C LYS A 72 -8.05 -6.80 7.99
N VAL A 73 -8.92 -7.34 8.83
CA VAL A 73 -9.50 -8.68 8.64
C VAL A 73 -11.00 -8.50 8.43
N SER A 74 -11.53 -9.11 7.38
CA SER A 74 -12.95 -9.10 7.06
C SER A 74 -13.48 -10.52 6.99
N GLU A 75 -14.51 -10.82 7.75
CA GLU A 75 -15.20 -12.10 7.68
C GLU A 75 -16.18 -12.10 6.50
N VAL A 76 -16.20 -13.20 5.73
CA VAL A 76 -17.02 -13.33 4.54
C VAL A 76 -17.79 -14.67 4.60
N PRO A 77 -19.12 -14.64 4.74
CA PRO A 77 -19.93 -15.84 4.64
C PRO A 77 -20.04 -16.26 3.17
N VAL A 78 -19.56 -17.45 2.84
CA VAL A 78 -19.66 -18.03 1.49
C VAL A 78 -20.64 -19.18 1.49
N TRP A 79 -21.67 -19.11 0.65
CA TRP A 79 -22.65 -20.18 0.47
C TRP A 79 -22.27 -21.05 -0.72
N TYR A 80 -22.14 -22.36 -0.51
CA TYR A 80 -21.87 -23.30 -1.60
C TYR A 80 -22.56 -24.64 -1.33
N GLN A 81 -23.34 -25.12 -2.31
CA GLN A 81 -24.08 -26.39 -2.23
C GLN A 81 -24.93 -26.53 -0.96
N GLY A 82 -25.58 -25.45 -0.53
CA GLY A 82 -26.44 -25.44 0.66
C GLY A 82 -25.71 -25.46 2.00
N ARG A 83 -24.37 -25.34 2.01
CA ARG A 83 -23.55 -25.17 3.22
C ARG A 83 -22.96 -23.76 3.27
N GLN A 84 -22.90 -23.19 4.46
CA GLN A 84 -22.23 -21.92 4.72
C GLN A 84 -20.80 -22.17 5.20
N TYR A 85 -19.84 -21.53 4.53
CA TYR A 85 -18.44 -21.51 4.88
C TYR A 85 -18.10 -20.13 5.46
N HIS A 86 -17.30 -20.11 6.52
CA HIS A 86 -16.85 -18.87 7.16
C HIS A 86 -15.39 -18.65 6.78
N LEU A 87 -15.16 -17.74 5.84
CA LEU A 87 -13.83 -17.38 5.38
C LEU A 87 -13.48 -15.99 5.91
N LYS A 88 -12.19 -15.67 5.92
CA LYS A 88 -11.68 -14.35 6.27
C LYS A 88 -10.76 -13.85 5.16
N ILE A 89 -10.87 -12.57 4.82
CA ILE A 89 -9.89 -11.90 3.99
C ILE A 89 -9.03 -11.06 4.92
N GLU A 90 -7.74 -11.35 4.96
CA GLU A 90 -6.75 -10.54 5.65
C GLU A 90 -6.09 -9.61 4.65
N VAL A 91 -5.98 -8.33 5.01
CA VAL A 91 -5.24 -7.29 4.30
C VAL A 91 -4.16 -6.78 5.23
N ASN A 92 -2.91 -6.79 4.77
CA ASN A 92 -1.76 -6.32 5.52
C ASN A 92 -0.79 -5.59 4.59
N GLY A 93 -0.44 -4.35 4.92
CA GLY A 93 0.60 -3.61 4.20
C GLY A 93 0.37 -3.47 2.69
N GLY A 94 -0.89 -3.47 2.24
CA GLY A 94 -1.23 -3.44 0.81
C GLY A 94 -1.44 -4.80 0.14
N ALA A 95 -1.06 -5.90 0.80
CA ALA A 95 -1.27 -7.26 0.32
C ALA A 95 -2.57 -7.85 0.90
N ALA A 96 -3.11 -8.88 0.26
CA ALA A 96 -4.27 -9.61 0.79
C ALA A 96 -4.13 -11.13 0.68
N ARG A 97 -4.84 -11.86 1.54
CA ARG A 97 -4.99 -13.31 1.45
C ARG A 97 -6.35 -13.78 1.95
N LEU A 98 -6.77 -14.95 1.47
CA LEU A 98 -7.96 -15.66 1.92
C LEU A 98 -7.55 -16.72 2.96
N MET A 99 -8.19 -16.68 4.12
CA MET A 99 -8.00 -17.60 5.22
C MET A 99 -9.32 -18.32 5.53
N GLU A 100 -9.23 -19.55 6.02
CA GLU A 100 -10.38 -20.25 6.57
C GLU A 100 -10.50 -19.97 8.07
N GLU A 101 -11.73 -19.83 8.58
CA GLU A 101 -11.92 -19.73 10.03
C GLU A 101 -11.63 -21.09 10.68
N SER A 102 -10.43 -21.25 11.21
CA SER A 102 -10.06 -22.42 12.00
C SER A 102 -10.92 -22.47 13.27
N ARG A 103 -12.03 -23.22 13.24
CA ARG A 103 -12.84 -23.53 14.43
C ARG A 103 -12.04 -24.41 15.38
N GLY A 104 -11.25 -23.78 16.24
CA GLY A 104 -10.59 -24.42 17.35
C GLY A 104 -9.38 -25.28 16.97
N ARG A 105 -8.49 -25.45 17.94
CA ARG A 105 -7.31 -26.31 17.89
C ARG A 105 -7.72 -27.78 17.69
N ALA A 106 -8.06 -28.18 16.46
CA ALA A 106 -8.28 -29.58 16.13
C ALA A 106 -7.90 -29.82 14.67
N ARG A 107 -6.68 -30.33 14.48
CA ARG A 107 -6.27 -31.29 13.44
C ARG A 107 -7.12 -31.28 12.17
N TYR A 108 -6.85 -30.35 11.26
CA TYR A 108 -6.94 -30.63 9.84
C TYR A 108 -5.60 -30.27 9.22
N GLN A 109 -4.77 -31.30 9.04
CA GLN A 109 -3.60 -31.25 8.16
C GLN A 109 -4.14 -31.10 6.73
N GLY A 110 -3.92 -29.96 6.08
CA GLY A 110 -4.04 -29.87 4.62
C GLY A 110 -4.86 -28.73 4.02
N GLN A 111 -5.32 -27.73 4.78
CA GLN A 111 -5.87 -26.50 4.21
C GLN A 111 -4.91 -25.35 4.52
N GLU A 112 -3.91 -25.17 3.65
CA GLU A 112 -2.98 -24.06 3.75
C GLU A 112 -3.72 -22.76 3.43
N ASP A 113 -3.53 -21.73 4.26
CA ASP A 113 -3.94 -20.36 3.95
C ASP A 113 -3.54 -20.01 2.52
N SER A 114 -4.31 -19.17 1.83
CA SER A 114 -3.89 -18.74 0.50
C SER A 114 -2.54 -18.01 0.57
N PRO A 115 -1.74 -18.07 -0.50
CA PRO A 115 -0.63 -17.13 -0.65
C PRO A 115 -1.15 -15.69 -0.59
N TRP A 116 -0.25 -14.78 -0.22
CA TRP A 116 -0.48 -13.35 -0.32
C TRP A 116 -0.48 -12.94 -1.80
N ILE A 117 -1.44 -12.10 -2.16
CA ILE A 117 -1.50 -11.37 -3.42
C ILE A 117 -1.14 -9.91 -3.17
N TYR A 118 -0.41 -9.27 -4.08
CA TYR A 118 0.19 -7.95 -3.86
C TYR A 118 -0.28 -6.87 -4.83
N ASP A 119 -0.66 -7.24 -6.06
CA ASP A 119 -1.08 -6.28 -7.09
C ASP A 119 -2.10 -6.83 -8.10
N SER A 120 -2.48 -6.01 -9.09
CA SER A 120 -3.45 -6.34 -10.16
C SER A 120 -3.06 -7.49 -11.07
N SER A 121 -1.79 -7.88 -11.10
CA SER A 121 -1.33 -9.04 -11.86
C SER A 121 -1.50 -10.35 -11.08
N ASP A 122 -1.63 -10.25 -9.76
CA ASP A 122 -1.84 -11.40 -8.89
C ASP A 122 -3.32 -11.77 -8.80
N SER A 123 -3.57 -13.08 -8.77
CA SER A 123 -4.87 -13.59 -8.35
C SER A 123 -4.71 -14.96 -7.71
N TYR A 124 -5.56 -15.23 -6.73
CA TYR A 124 -5.65 -16.54 -6.09
C TYR A 124 -7.01 -17.16 -6.41
N THR A 125 -7.00 -18.42 -6.81
CA THR A 125 -8.23 -19.18 -7.07
C THR A 125 -8.32 -20.34 -6.09
N TYR A 126 -9.43 -20.38 -5.34
CA TYR A 126 -9.75 -21.47 -4.44
C TYR A 126 -10.83 -22.35 -5.07
N GLU A 127 -10.34 -23.36 -5.80
CA GLU A 127 -11.15 -24.28 -6.60
C GLU A 127 -12.28 -24.99 -5.83
N PRO A 128 -12.10 -25.46 -4.57
CA PRO A 128 -13.16 -26.18 -3.86
C PRO A 128 -14.49 -25.42 -3.75
N LEU A 129 -14.43 -24.09 -3.67
CA LEU A 129 -15.60 -23.20 -3.56
C LEU A 129 -15.79 -22.30 -4.79
N LYS A 130 -14.97 -22.49 -5.84
CA LYS A 130 -14.95 -21.66 -7.07
C LYS A 130 -14.79 -20.17 -6.77
N LEU A 131 -13.94 -19.86 -5.80
CA LEU A 131 -13.65 -18.49 -5.38
C LEU A 131 -12.41 -17.96 -6.10
N LYS A 132 -12.42 -16.66 -6.39
CA LYS A 132 -11.27 -15.93 -6.92
C LYS A 132 -11.06 -14.65 -6.12
N LEU A 133 -9.84 -14.44 -5.63
CA LEU A 133 -9.37 -13.24 -4.95
C LEU A 133 -8.42 -12.48 -5.90
N TYR A 134 -8.66 -11.21 -6.15
CA TYR A 134 -7.85 -10.38 -7.06
C TYR A 134 -7.93 -8.89 -6.71
N PHE A 135 -7.02 -8.09 -7.28
CA PHE A 135 -7.02 -6.63 -7.14
C PHE A 135 -7.76 -5.95 -8.29
N GLU A 136 -8.46 -4.86 -7.96
CA GLU A 136 -9.13 -3.95 -8.90
C GLU A 136 -8.80 -2.48 -8.59
#